data_AF-A0AAV8ZMY5-F1
#
_entry.id   AF-A0AAV8ZMY5-F1
#
_cell.length_a   1.000
_cell.length_b   1.000
_cell.length_c   1.000
_cell.angle_alpha   90.00
_cell.angle_beta   90.00
_cell.angle_gamma   90.00
#
_symmetry.space_group_name_H-M   'P 1'
#
loop_
_entity.id
_entity.type
_entity.pdbx_description
1 polymer ?
#
loop_
_entity_poly.entity_id
_entity_poly.type
_entity_poly.pdbx_seq_one_letter_code
_entity_poly.pdbx_strand_id
1 'polypeptide(L)'
;MRYHKLPSYKNYWSCSDDLGVPIVRRVMPRSRFEQFLQYLHINDNSTIPADTKYKIYKIRPYVKALNEQFDMLNNGTTVLSVDESMIIFKGKSSLKQYNPKKPIKRIYKLWYIADQKGYVKKFEYTKAKMS
;
A
#
# COMPACT_ATOMS: atom_id res chain seq x y z
N MET A 1 10.44 1.84 7.32
CA MET A 1 9.80 2.78 8.25
C MET A 1 10.24 4.19 7.87
N ARG A 2 9.38 5.19 8.03
CA ARG A 2 9.55 6.50 7.38
C ARG A 2 10.41 7.50 8.17
N TYR A 3 10.40 7.44 9.50
CA TYR A 3 11.20 8.36 10.34
C TYR A 3 12.67 7.92 10.48
N HIS A 4 12.91 6.64 10.71
CA HIS A 4 14.24 6.03 10.78
C HIS A 4 14.28 4.85 9.80
N LYS A 5 15.26 4.82 8.87
CA LYS A 5 15.30 3.88 7.75
C LYS A 5 16.59 3.05 7.77
N LEU A 6 16.44 1.78 8.08
CA LEU A 6 17.52 0.79 7.99
C LEU A 6 17.47 -0.02 6.69
N PRO A 7 18.60 -0.64 6.26
CA PRO A 7 18.68 -1.45 5.04
C PRO A 7 17.66 -2.60 4.99
N SER A 8 17.37 -3.21 6.14
CA SER A 8 16.37 -4.26 6.31
C SER A 8 15.47 -3.94 7.50
N TYR A 9 14.19 -4.32 7.42
CA TYR A 9 13.30 -4.21 8.59
C TYR A 9 13.74 -5.11 9.74
N LYS A 10 14.52 -6.17 9.48
CA LYS A 10 15.03 -7.06 10.52
C LYS A 10 16.03 -6.34 11.43
N ASN A 11 16.72 -5.34 10.89
CA ASN A 11 17.78 -4.62 11.59
C ASN A 11 17.25 -3.79 12.76
N TYR A 12 15.98 -3.39 12.77
CA TYR A 12 15.39 -2.67 13.90
C TYR A 12 15.40 -3.51 15.20
N TRP A 13 15.48 -4.83 15.08
CA TRP A 13 15.64 -5.78 16.19
C TRP A 13 17.07 -6.30 16.35
N SER A 14 18.05 -5.74 15.62
CA SER A 14 19.46 -6.08 15.81
C SER A 14 19.89 -5.77 17.24
N CYS A 15 20.85 -6.55 17.74
CA CYS A 15 21.55 -6.25 18.99
C CYS A 15 22.81 -5.41 18.78
N SER A 16 23.19 -5.12 17.52
CA SER A 16 24.33 -4.25 17.23
C SER A 16 23.99 -2.79 17.50
N ASP A 17 24.95 -2.04 18.04
CA ASP A 17 24.75 -0.66 18.48
C ASP A 17 24.47 0.31 17.31
N ASP A 18 24.92 -0.04 16.11
CA ASP A 18 24.82 0.75 14.88
C ASP A 18 23.51 0.54 14.11
N LEU A 19 22.81 -0.58 14.35
CA LEU A 19 21.59 -0.96 13.61
C LEU A 19 20.38 -1.16 14.51
N GLY A 20 20.58 -1.60 15.75
CA GLY A 20 19.50 -1.89 16.69
C GLY A 20 18.73 -0.63 17.03
N VAL A 21 17.39 -0.73 17.07
CA VAL A 21 16.53 0.38 17.48
C VAL A 21 15.84 -0.01 18.78
N PRO A 22 16.38 0.40 19.96
CA PRO A 22 15.90 -0.08 21.26
C PRO A 22 14.40 0.14 21.49
N ILE A 23 13.85 1.25 21.01
CA ILE A 23 12.42 1.54 21.12
C ILE A 23 11.56 0.53 20.36
N VAL A 24 11.98 0.08 19.17
CA VAL A 24 11.22 -0.93 18.38
C VAL A 24 11.30 -2.29 19.07
N ARG A 25 12.49 -2.70 19.51
CA ARG A 25 12.71 -3.98 20.19
C ARG A 25 11.91 -4.11 21.49
N ARG A 26 11.78 -3.01 22.25
CA ARG A 26 11.02 -2.99 23.51
C ARG A 26 9.51 -3.10 23.32
N VAL A 27 8.97 -2.60 22.21
CA VAL A 27 7.52 -2.58 21.96
C VAL A 27 6.99 -3.96 21.53
N MET A 28 7.72 -4.66 20.66
CA MET A 28 7.26 -5.94 20.11
C MET A 28 8.46 -6.81 19.70
N PRO A 29 8.47 -8.13 19.97
CA PRO A 29 9.49 -9.02 19.41
C PRO A 29 9.41 -9.13 17.88
N ARG A 30 10.55 -9.37 17.22
CA ARG A 30 10.61 -9.51 15.75
C ARG A 30 9.67 -10.61 15.24
N SER A 31 9.64 -11.75 15.91
CA SER A 31 8.81 -12.90 15.54
C SER A 31 7.32 -12.56 15.51
N ARG A 32 6.84 -11.79 16.49
CA ARG A 32 5.45 -11.33 16.53
C ARG A 32 5.14 -10.36 15.39
N PHE A 33 6.06 -9.46 15.05
CA PHE A 33 5.92 -8.58 13.90
C PHE A 33 5.89 -9.36 12.57
N GLU A 34 6.76 -10.37 12.42
CA GLU A 34 6.79 -11.25 11.25
C GLU A 34 5.48 -12.04 11.10
N GLN A 35 4.89 -12.52 12.20
CA GLN A 35 3.55 -13.14 12.19
C GLN A 35 2.48 -12.16 11.70
N PHE A 36 2.46 -10.92 12.20
CA PHE A 36 1.52 -9.93 11.70
C PHE A 36 1.69 -9.67 10.20
N LEU A 37 2.92 -9.55 9.70
CA LEU A 37 3.17 -9.40 8.26
C LEU A 37 2.68 -10.59 7.44
N GLN A 38 2.75 -11.81 7.98
CA GLN A 38 2.35 -13.02 7.29
C GLN A 38 0.83 -13.20 7.25
N TYR A 39 0.14 -12.87 8.34
CA TYR A 39 -1.28 -13.19 8.55
C TYR A 39 -2.22 -11.98 8.43
N LEU A 40 -1.70 -10.80 8.04
CA LEU A 40 -2.55 -9.62 7.85
C LEU A 40 -3.54 -9.83 6.70
N HIS A 41 -4.82 -9.93 7.04
CA HIS A 41 -5.94 -10.00 6.10
C HIS A 41 -6.92 -8.86 6.38
N ILE A 42 -7.27 -8.10 5.35
CA ILE A 42 -8.16 -6.94 5.49
C ILE A 42 -9.61 -7.24 5.06
N ASN A 43 -9.81 -8.35 4.37
CA ASN A 43 -11.14 -8.79 3.95
C ASN A 43 -11.28 -10.29 4.21
N ASP A 44 -12.49 -10.72 4.54
CA ASP A 44 -12.78 -12.13 4.73
C ASP A 44 -12.69 -12.86 3.37
N ASN A 45 -11.90 -13.94 3.35
CA ASN A 45 -11.76 -14.75 2.16
C ASN A 45 -13.00 -15.65 1.94
N SER A 46 -13.78 -15.94 2.98
CA SER A 46 -14.99 -16.75 2.92
C SER A 46 -16.12 -16.07 2.14
N THR A 47 -16.13 -14.73 2.12
CA THR A 47 -17.17 -13.92 1.50
C THR A 47 -16.83 -13.53 0.06
N ILE A 48 -15.71 -14.01 -0.49
CA ILE A 48 -15.28 -13.70 -1.86
C ILE A 48 -16.19 -14.46 -2.83
N PRO A 49 -17.01 -13.77 -3.65
CA PRO A 49 -17.84 -14.47 -4.64
C PRO A 49 -16.98 -15.29 -5.59
N ALA A 50 -17.39 -16.52 -5.91
CA ALA A 50 -16.63 -17.45 -6.74
C ALA A 50 -16.28 -16.89 -8.14
N ASP A 51 -17.14 -16.04 -8.70
CA ASP A 51 -16.92 -15.36 -10.00
C ASP A 51 -16.10 -14.05 -9.87
N THR A 52 -15.55 -13.77 -8.68
CA THR A 52 -14.73 -12.57 -8.48
C THR A 52 -13.36 -12.73 -9.12
N LYS A 53 -13.25 -12.27 -10.36
CA LYS A 53 -11.97 -12.14 -11.09
C LYS A 53 -11.02 -11.11 -10.47
N TYR A 54 -11.48 -10.33 -9.48
CA TYR A 54 -10.77 -9.19 -8.92
C TYR A 54 -9.96 -9.54 -7.67
N LYS A 55 -8.66 -9.81 -7.83
CA LYS A 55 -7.73 -10.03 -6.69
C LYS A 55 -7.63 -8.81 -5.74
N ILE A 56 -8.01 -7.61 -6.22
CA ILE A 56 -8.10 -6.37 -5.42
C ILE A 56 -9.23 -6.45 -4.36
N TYR A 57 -10.16 -7.39 -4.47
CA TYR A 57 -11.25 -7.57 -3.50
C TYR A 57 -10.73 -7.71 -2.06
N LYS A 58 -9.55 -8.34 -1.87
CA LYS A 58 -8.92 -8.55 -0.55
C LYS A 58 -8.58 -7.27 0.21
N ILE A 59 -8.46 -6.13 -0.49
CA ILE A 59 -8.10 -4.83 0.10
C ILE A 59 -9.18 -3.76 -0.14
N ARG A 60 -10.29 -4.14 -0.77
CA ARG A 60 -11.38 -3.22 -1.12
C ARG A 60 -12.00 -2.53 0.10
N PRO A 61 -12.27 -3.21 1.24
CA PRO A 61 -12.84 -2.54 2.41
C PRO A 61 -11.95 -1.42 2.93
N TYR A 62 -10.63 -1.65 2.94
CA TYR A 62 -9.65 -0.66 3.38
C TYR A 62 -9.63 0.59 2.49
N VAL A 63 -9.61 0.40 1.18
CA VAL A 63 -9.60 1.53 0.24
C VAL A 63 -10.93 2.29 0.27
N LYS A 64 -12.05 1.60 0.46
CA LYS A 64 -13.34 2.25 0.66
C LYS A 64 -13.32 3.13 1.92
N ALA A 65 -12.91 2.56 3.05
CA ALA A 65 -12.83 3.28 4.32
C ALA A 65 -11.89 4.50 4.23
N LEU A 66 -10.73 4.36 3.60
CA LEU A 66 -9.82 5.51 3.41
C LEU A 66 -10.43 6.60 2.53
N ASN A 67 -11.05 6.23 1.40
CA ASN A 67 -11.68 7.21 0.53
C ASN A 67 -12.85 7.93 1.20
N GLU A 68 -13.64 7.23 2.03
CA GLU A 68 -14.71 7.83 2.84
C GLU A 68 -14.14 8.84 3.85
N GLN A 69 -13.06 8.48 4.55
CA GLN A 69 -12.39 9.39 5.48
C GLN A 69 -11.76 10.59 4.77
N PHE A 70 -11.18 10.39 3.59
CA PHE A 70 -10.58 11.46 2.81
C PHE A 70 -11.63 12.46 2.32
N ASP A 71 -12.80 11.98 1.93
CA ASP A 71 -13.90 12.85 1.51
C ASP A 71 -14.48 13.63 2.70
N MET A 72 -14.65 12.96 3.85
CA MET A 72 -15.16 13.59 5.08
C MET A 72 -14.25 14.70 5.62
N LEU A 73 -12.93 14.53 5.50
CA LEU A 73 -11.92 15.48 6.00
C LEU A 73 -11.47 16.51 4.94
N ASN A 74 -12.09 16.50 3.76
CA ASN A 74 -11.69 17.37 2.66
C ASN A 74 -12.06 18.84 2.94
N ASN A 75 -11.06 19.73 2.86
CA ASN A 75 -11.18 21.15 3.17
C ASN A 75 -11.72 22.02 2.00
N GLY A 76 -12.61 21.47 1.16
CA GLY A 76 -13.35 22.26 0.16
C GLY A 76 -12.51 22.87 -0.98
N THR A 77 -11.31 22.37 -1.26
CA THR A 77 -10.47 22.87 -2.36
C THR A 77 -11.09 22.57 -3.72
N THR A 78 -11.06 23.55 -4.62
CA THR A 78 -11.70 23.48 -5.96
C THR A 78 -10.75 23.05 -7.07
N VAL A 79 -9.45 23.33 -6.92
CA VAL A 79 -8.43 22.96 -7.91
C VAL A 79 -7.92 21.56 -7.60
N LEU A 80 -8.18 20.64 -8.54
CA LEU A 80 -7.86 19.22 -8.42
C LEU A 80 -6.93 18.79 -9.55
N SER A 81 -6.02 17.88 -9.22
CA SER A 81 -5.19 17.17 -10.16
C SER A 81 -5.51 15.68 -10.10
N VAL A 82 -5.50 15.04 -11.27
CA VAL A 82 -5.65 13.59 -11.42
C VAL A 82 -4.37 13.05 -12.04
N ASP A 83 -3.71 12.14 -11.34
CA ASP A 83 -2.45 11.56 -11.82
C ASP A 83 -2.27 10.11 -11.40
N GLU A 84 -1.30 9.45 -12.02
CA GLU A 84 -0.91 8.07 -11.79
C GLU A 84 0.24 7.99 -10.80
N SER A 85 0.10 7.15 -9.77
CA SER A 85 1.21 6.78 -8.90
C SER A 85 1.64 5.33 -9.12
N MET A 86 2.95 5.11 -8.99
CA MET A 86 3.60 3.84 -9.26
C MET A 86 4.14 3.25 -7.96
N ILE A 87 3.60 2.11 -7.53
CA ILE A 87 4.13 1.35 -6.39
C ILE A 87 5.02 0.23 -6.92
N ILE A 88 6.30 0.30 -6.55
CA ILE A 88 7.31 -0.69 -6.93
C ILE A 88 7.14 -1.95 -6.08
N PHE A 89 7.00 -3.11 -6.73
CA PHE A 89 6.96 -4.40 -6.06
C PHE A 89 7.77 -5.44 -6.83
N LYS A 90 8.83 -5.95 -6.18
CA LYS A 90 9.77 -6.92 -6.78
C LYS A 90 9.22 -8.35 -6.82
N GLY A 91 8.23 -8.71 -6.00
CA GLY A 91 7.65 -10.07 -5.96
C GLY A 91 6.75 -10.40 -7.15
N LYS A 92 6.42 -11.69 -7.35
CA LYS A 92 5.50 -12.14 -8.40
C LYS A 92 4.06 -11.76 -8.05
N SER A 93 3.36 -11.09 -8.95
CA SER A 93 1.95 -10.75 -8.78
C SER A 93 1.31 -10.44 -10.12
N SER A 94 0.12 -11.00 -10.38
CA SER A 94 -0.65 -10.75 -11.60
C SER A 94 -1.35 -9.40 -11.61
N LEU A 95 -1.35 -8.68 -10.49
CA LEU A 95 -1.94 -7.33 -10.38
C LEU A 95 -0.98 -6.25 -10.89
N LYS A 96 0.28 -6.60 -11.17
CA LYS A 96 1.25 -5.66 -11.74
C LYS A 96 0.92 -5.38 -13.19
N GLN A 97 0.96 -4.11 -13.56
CA GLN A 97 0.82 -3.65 -14.94
C GLN A 97 2.18 -3.54 -15.60
N TYR A 98 2.24 -3.90 -16.87
CA TYR A 98 3.42 -3.72 -17.70
C TYR A 98 3.31 -2.43 -18.51
N ASN A 99 4.28 -1.53 -18.36
CA ASN A 99 4.41 -0.35 -19.21
C ASN A 99 5.83 -0.33 -19.82
N PRO A 100 5.99 -0.62 -21.12
CA PRO A 100 7.31 -0.69 -21.75
C PRO A 100 8.02 0.66 -21.83
N LYS A 101 7.27 1.77 -21.77
CA LYS A 101 7.81 3.15 -21.88
C LYS A 101 8.40 3.69 -20.58
N LYS A 102 8.36 2.93 -19.47
CA LYS A 102 8.87 3.36 -18.16
C LYS A 102 10.12 2.57 -17.78
N PRO A 103 11.12 3.18 -17.09
CA PRO A 103 12.33 2.47 -16.65
C PRO A 103 12.01 1.24 -15.79
N ILE A 104 11.05 1.38 -14.87
CA ILE A 104 10.50 0.27 -14.09
C ILE A 104 9.22 -0.19 -14.76
N LYS A 105 9.33 -1.25 -15.56
CA LYS A 105 8.25 -1.67 -16.46
C LYS A 105 7.10 -2.40 -15.78
N ARG A 106 7.30 -3.03 -14.62
CA ARG A 106 6.28 -3.85 -13.91
C ARG A 106 6.01 -3.32 -12.50
N ILE A 107 4.84 -2.71 -12.30
CA ILE A 107 4.48 -1.98 -11.07
C ILE A 107 3.00 -2.17 -10.73
N TYR A 108 2.60 -1.81 -9.52
CA TYR A 108 1.19 -1.51 -9.27
C TYR A 108 0.93 -0.05 -9.64
N LYS A 109 -0.16 0.16 -10.37
CA LYS A 109 -0.58 1.48 -10.81
C LYS A 109 -1.85 1.88 -10.07
N LEU A 110 -1.80 3.06 -9.48
CA LEU A 110 -2.89 3.69 -8.76
C LEU A 110 -3.24 5.01 -9.44
N TRP A 111 -4.51 5.36 -9.49
CA TRP A 111 -4.98 6.69 -9.82
C TRP A 111 -5.25 7.45 -8.54
N TYR A 112 -4.81 8.70 -8.49
CA TYR A 112 -5.03 9.61 -7.37
C TYR A 112 -5.75 10.86 -7.84
N ILE A 113 -6.66 11.35 -7.02
CA ILE A 113 -7.20 12.70 -7.09
C ILE A 113 -6.63 13.43 -5.88
N ALA A 114 -5.86 14.48 -6.13
CA ALA A 114 -5.28 15.31 -5.08
C ALA A 114 -5.59 16.79 -5.34
N ASP A 115 -5.63 17.58 -4.27
CA ASP A 115 -5.80 19.02 -4.38
C ASP A 115 -4.46 19.76 -4.53
N GLN A 116 -4.55 21.05 -4.82
CA GLN A 116 -3.40 21.95 -4.93
C GLN A 116 -2.56 22.08 -3.65
N LYS A 117 -3.07 21.67 -2.49
CA LYS A 117 -2.33 21.66 -1.21
C LYS A 117 -1.64 20.32 -0.95
N GLY A 118 -1.77 19.36 -1.86
CA GLY A 118 -1.19 18.02 -1.77
C GLY A 118 -2.05 17.03 -0.98
N TYR A 119 -3.30 17.38 -0.64
CA TYR A 119 -4.22 16.47 0.03
C TYR A 119 -4.83 15.48 -0.96
N VAL A 120 -4.75 14.19 -0.65
CA VAL A 120 -5.37 13.13 -1.47
C VAL A 120 -6.85 13.03 -1.10
N LYS A 121 -7.73 13.32 -2.05
CA LYS A 121 -9.19 13.18 -1.88
C LYS A 121 -9.66 11.76 -2.13
N LYS A 122 -9.08 11.10 -3.13
CA LYS A 122 -9.50 9.75 -3.53
C LYS A 122 -8.37 9.05 -4.25
N PHE A 123 -8.31 7.74 -4.09
CA PHE A 123 -7.47 6.90 -4.95
C PHE A 123 -8.15 5.59 -5.31
N GLU A 124 -7.79 5.06 -6.48
CA GLU A 124 -8.32 3.79 -6.98
C GLU A 124 -7.24 2.97 -7.68
N TYR A 125 -7.37 1.64 -7.60
CA TYR A 125 -6.51 0.73 -8.34
C TYR A 125 -6.90 0.70 -9.81
N THR A 126 -5.89 0.69 -10.68
CA THR A 126 -6.16 0.47 -12.10
C THR A 126 -6.50 -1.00 -12.32
N LYS A 127 -7.63 -1.28 -12.98
CA LYS A 127 -7.96 -2.63 -13.46
C LYS A 127 -6.85 -3.07 -14.42
N ALA A 128 -6.16 -4.17 -14.11
CA ALA A 128 -5.29 -4.79 -15.11
C ALA A 128 -6.20 -5.23 -16.27
N LYS A 129 -5.99 -4.70 -17.48
CA LYS A 129 -6.65 -5.24 -18.67
C LYS A 129 -6.23 -6.71 -18.75
N MET A 130 -7.20 -7.62 -18.62
CA MET A 130 -7.00 -9.02 -18.97
C MET A 130 -6.88 -9.03 -20.50
N SER A 131 -5.66 -9.21 -20.99
CA SER A 131 -5.39 -9.59 -22.38
C SER A 131 -5.80 -11.03 -22.59
#